data_AF-A0A2D4SMZ1-F1
#
_entry.id   AF-A0A2D4SMZ1-F1
#
_cell.length_a   1.000
_cell.length_b   1.000
_cell.length_c   1.000
_cell.angle_alpha   90.00
_cell.angle_beta   90.00
_cell.angle_gamma   90.00
#
_symmetry.space_group_name_H-M   'P 1'
#
loop_
_entity.id
_entity.type
_entity.pdbx_description
1 polymer ?
#
loop_
_entity_poly.entity_id
_entity_poly.type
_entity_poly.pdbx_seq_one_letter_code
_entity_poly.pdbx_strand_id
1 'polypeptide(L)'
;MQSVRTYRTILMLMLTSGTTLSSGCTWISDIRLTEKEQTLDQDGDGVSSFSGDCNDFDATISPEAEEIWYDGIDQNCDASDDYDQDGDGFVPSEYFGLPTAEVPGTGLLPEGDCWDSPSLPEDDASGLTGSDIYPNAATDSIYDGVDQNCDGKSDYDQDRDGYTPDEYASLPTLGIPEGEDPLLPGGDCNDDNASINSDQTEVWYNGVDQNCDGQNDYDQDEDGFVRNEHVGLETEGIEGSDQLPGGDCDENDPTINPGASDTLYDGIDQNCDGSDDYDRDGDGFATADPQYAGLSTLPNTDCDDGDADIYPGAIEDLNDIRDLDCDQRGDSFSLSNISWGSFDVLNTNTPSIVEQLAASANDDKLYVAFFQDLSIGLNGSANPLAIGFDFASKTVDTFFNWATINTLYSTGMRILVR
;
A
#
# COMPACT_ATOMS: atom_id res chain seq x y z
N MET A 1 56.25 -26.31 23.69
CA MET A 1 57.40 -25.62 24.31
C MET A 1 56.93 -24.91 25.57
N GLN A 2 57.03 -25.52 26.74
CA GLN A 2 57.29 -24.85 28.01
C GLN A 2 57.72 -25.92 29.02
N SER A 3 58.87 -25.68 29.64
CA SER A 3 59.61 -26.61 30.49
C SER A 3 59.28 -26.28 31.95
N VAL A 4 58.62 -27.20 32.65
CA VAL A 4 58.46 -27.09 34.10
C VAL A 4 59.77 -27.53 34.76
N ARG A 5 60.48 -26.55 35.33
CA ARG A 5 61.74 -26.73 36.06
C ARG A 5 61.46 -27.22 37.48
N THR A 6 61.82 -28.46 37.79
CA THR A 6 61.84 -28.97 39.16
C THR A 6 63.13 -28.51 39.87
N TYR A 7 63.00 -27.68 40.89
CA TYR A 7 64.13 -27.24 41.73
C TYR A 7 64.54 -28.37 42.69
N ARG A 8 65.75 -28.92 42.50
CA ARG A 8 66.42 -29.80 43.47
C ARG A 8 67.15 -28.97 44.52
N THR A 9 66.59 -28.83 45.72
CA THR A 9 67.31 -28.30 46.88
C THR A 9 67.90 -29.46 47.68
N ILE A 10 69.19 -29.74 47.47
CA ILE A 10 69.94 -30.72 48.26
C ILE A 10 70.41 -30.04 49.55
N LEU A 11 69.73 -30.32 50.67
CA LEU A 11 70.20 -29.94 52.00
C LEU A 11 71.07 -31.08 52.57
N MET A 12 72.40 -30.97 52.42
CA MET A 12 73.36 -31.82 53.13
C MET A 12 73.45 -31.37 54.60
N LEU A 13 72.94 -32.19 55.51
CA LEU A 13 73.22 -32.08 56.94
C LEU A 13 74.11 -33.23 57.39
N MET A 14 75.35 -32.88 57.74
CA MET A 14 76.34 -33.77 58.37
C MET A 14 75.86 -34.15 59.77
N LEU A 15 75.77 -35.45 60.06
CA LEU A 15 75.52 -35.97 61.41
C LEU A 15 76.79 -36.57 62.01
N THR A 16 77.21 -36.04 63.17
CA THR A 16 78.10 -36.72 64.11
C THR A 16 77.31 -37.18 65.33
N SER A 17 77.24 -38.49 65.50
CA SER A 17 77.17 -39.24 66.77
C SER A 17 75.96 -39.09 67.71
N GLY A 18 75.05 -40.08 67.64
CA GLY A 18 74.60 -40.89 68.79
C GLY A 18 73.50 -40.34 69.72
N THR A 19 72.27 -40.87 69.60
CA THR A 19 71.64 -41.84 70.54
C THR A 19 70.12 -41.97 70.31
N THR A 20 69.68 -43.23 70.28
CA THR A 20 68.33 -43.81 70.50
C THR A 20 67.07 -43.13 69.94
N LEU A 21 66.51 -43.82 68.94
CA LEU A 21 65.17 -43.64 68.37
C LEU A 21 64.05 -43.70 69.43
N SER A 22 63.18 -42.69 69.42
CA SER A 22 61.77 -42.86 69.73
C SER A 22 60.94 -42.40 68.54
N SER A 23 60.19 -43.34 67.97
CA SER A 23 58.91 -43.14 67.28
C SER A 23 58.89 -42.24 66.04
N GLY A 24 58.80 -42.89 64.87
CA GLY A 24 57.85 -42.40 63.86
C GLY A 24 58.36 -41.98 62.49
N CYS A 25 59.65 -42.06 62.17
CA CYS A 25 60.13 -41.78 60.81
C CYS A 25 60.55 -43.07 60.10
N THR A 26 59.60 -43.79 59.51
CA THR A 26 59.90 -44.72 58.42
C THR A 26 60.22 -43.92 57.18
N TRP A 27 61.48 -44.00 56.74
CA TRP A 27 61.89 -43.54 55.41
C TRP A 27 61.16 -44.40 54.38
N ILE A 28 60.25 -43.78 53.63
CA ILE A 28 59.68 -44.37 52.42
C ILE A 28 60.76 -44.27 51.35
N SER A 29 61.31 -45.41 50.92
CA SER A 29 62.13 -45.48 49.70
C SER A 29 61.24 -45.26 48.47
N ASP A 30 61.75 -44.64 47.39
CA ASP A 30 60.97 -44.38 46.16
C ASP A 30 60.23 -45.62 45.62
N ILE A 31 60.76 -46.82 45.84
CA ILE A 31 60.14 -48.12 45.51
C ILE A 31 58.78 -48.34 46.20
N ARG A 32 58.60 -47.79 47.42
CA ARG A 32 57.34 -47.92 48.19
C ARG A 32 56.32 -46.83 47.87
N LEU A 33 56.70 -45.78 47.12
CA LEU A 33 55.74 -44.82 46.57
C LEU A 33 55.12 -45.38 45.29
N THR A 34 55.93 -45.97 44.42
CA THR A 34 55.47 -46.59 43.16
C THR A 34 54.59 -47.82 43.39
N GLU A 35 54.88 -48.66 44.40
CA GLU A 35 54.00 -49.78 44.79
C GLU A 35 52.68 -49.31 45.45
N LYS A 36 52.61 -48.08 45.96
CA LYS A 36 51.38 -47.54 46.56
C LYS A 36 50.50 -46.86 45.53
N GLU A 37 51.10 -46.21 44.52
CA GLU A 37 50.40 -45.68 43.35
C GLU A 37 49.73 -46.82 42.55
N GLN A 38 50.41 -47.95 42.33
CA GLN A 38 49.81 -49.16 41.69
C GLN A 38 48.68 -49.85 42.48
N THR A 39 48.43 -49.47 43.73
CA THR A 39 47.28 -49.99 44.50
C THR A 39 46.12 -49.02 44.59
N LEU A 40 46.29 -47.83 44.01
CA LEU A 40 45.32 -46.73 44.00
C LEU A 40 44.83 -46.42 42.58
N ASP A 41 45.56 -46.88 41.56
CA ASP A 41 45.23 -46.92 40.13
C ASP A 41 45.15 -48.41 39.76
N GLN A 42 43.96 -48.98 39.82
CA GLN A 42 43.72 -50.41 39.80
C GLN A 42 43.48 -50.95 38.37
N ASP A 43 43.08 -50.11 37.43
CA ASP A 43 42.93 -50.46 36.02
C ASP A 43 44.14 -50.06 35.15
N GLY A 44 45.02 -49.19 35.65
CA GLY A 44 46.31 -48.85 35.05
C GLY A 44 46.23 -47.78 33.98
N ASP A 45 45.23 -46.90 34.02
CA ASP A 45 45.06 -45.80 33.08
C ASP A 45 45.95 -44.58 33.40
N GLY A 46 46.53 -44.54 34.59
CA GLY A 46 47.42 -43.49 35.07
C GLY A 46 46.75 -42.45 35.97
N VAL A 47 45.45 -42.57 36.22
CA VAL A 47 44.67 -41.82 37.20
C VAL A 47 44.34 -42.75 38.37
N SER A 48 44.07 -42.19 39.54
CA SER A 48 43.71 -42.99 40.73
C SER A 48 42.36 -42.53 41.23
N SER A 49 41.66 -43.39 41.97
CA SER A 49 40.39 -43.01 42.62
C SER A 49 40.47 -41.78 43.53
N PHE A 50 41.66 -41.41 44.03
CA PHE A 50 41.86 -40.15 44.79
C PHE A 50 42.12 -38.93 43.91
N SER A 51 42.53 -39.14 42.66
CA SER A 51 42.85 -38.11 41.68
C SER A 51 41.67 -37.74 40.77
N GLY A 52 40.50 -38.36 40.94
CA GLY A 52 39.28 -38.03 40.21
C GLY A 52 38.80 -39.10 39.24
N ASP A 53 39.43 -40.27 39.21
CA ASP A 53 38.91 -41.43 38.47
C ASP A 53 37.63 -41.95 39.15
N CYS A 54 36.54 -41.92 38.38
CA CYS A 54 35.21 -42.31 38.79
C CYS A 54 34.99 -43.83 38.73
N ASN A 55 35.81 -44.57 37.97
CA ASN A 55 35.76 -46.04 37.88
C ASN A 55 37.16 -46.68 37.79
N ASP A 56 37.79 -46.85 38.95
CA ASP A 56 39.11 -47.49 39.21
C ASP A 56 39.20 -48.99 38.85
N PHE A 57 38.27 -49.49 38.02
CA PHE A 57 38.26 -50.85 37.48
C PHE A 57 38.15 -50.90 35.95
N ASP A 58 38.02 -49.76 35.28
CA ASP A 58 37.89 -49.66 33.84
C ASP A 58 38.78 -48.53 33.28
N ALA A 59 39.92 -48.92 32.72
CA ALA A 59 40.91 -47.99 32.19
C ALA A 59 40.45 -47.16 30.97
N THR A 60 39.19 -47.31 30.55
CA THR A 60 38.55 -46.46 29.54
C THR A 60 37.74 -45.30 30.12
N ILE A 61 37.58 -45.25 31.46
CA ILE A 61 36.81 -44.24 32.18
C ILE A 61 37.75 -43.49 33.12
N SER A 62 38.07 -42.24 32.81
CA SER A 62 38.87 -41.35 33.67
C SER A 62 38.85 -39.88 33.21
N PRO A 63 39.32 -38.93 34.04
CA PRO A 63 39.46 -37.51 33.70
C PRO A 63 40.20 -37.15 32.40
N GLU A 64 40.95 -38.08 31.80
CA GLU A 64 41.66 -37.87 30.54
C GLU A 64 41.00 -38.58 29.35
N ALA A 65 39.92 -39.33 29.58
CA ALA A 65 39.16 -39.98 28.53
C ALA A 65 38.37 -38.98 27.68
N GLU A 66 38.07 -39.38 26.44
CA GLU A 66 37.17 -38.64 25.55
C GLU A 66 35.75 -39.11 25.80
N GLU A 67 34.81 -38.15 25.88
CA GLU A 67 33.41 -38.44 26.11
C GLU A 67 32.73 -38.98 24.83
N ILE A 68 31.94 -40.03 24.96
CA ILE A 68 31.13 -40.65 23.93
C ILE A 68 29.67 -40.47 24.31
N TRP A 69 29.14 -39.31 23.91
CA TRP A 69 27.76 -38.92 24.13
C TRP A 69 26.74 -39.98 23.71
N TYR A 70 25.69 -40.11 24.52
CA TYR A 70 24.53 -40.99 24.37
C TYR A 70 24.81 -42.50 24.54
N ASP A 71 25.94 -42.90 25.11
CA ASP A 71 26.23 -44.31 25.43
C ASP A 71 25.85 -44.72 26.87
N GLY A 72 25.47 -43.75 27.68
CA GLY A 72 25.01 -43.84 29.06
C GLY A 72 26.12 -43.87 30.10
N ILE A 73 27.35 -43.49 29.78
CA ILE A 73 28.52 -43.56 30.68
C ILE A 73 29.25 -42.22 30.66
N ASP A 74 29.52 -41.63 31.83
CA ASP A 74 30.46 -40.52 31.95
C ASP A 74 31.89 -41.09 31.88
N GLN A 75 32.50 -41.14 30.69
CA GLN A 75 33.84 -41.72 30.58
C GLN A 75 34.90 -40.70 31.00
N ASN A 76 34.65 -39.41 30.85
CA ASN A 76 35.62 -38.37 31.18
C ASN A 76 35.59 -37.94 32.68
N CYS A 77 34.71 -38.54 33.49
CA CYS A 77 34.52 -38.26 34.92
C CYS A 77 34.29 -36.78 35.26
N ASP A 78 33.67 -35.99 34.37
CA ASP A 78 33.37 -34.57 34.60
C ASP A 78 32.05 -34.33 35.34
N ALA A 79 31.29 -35.41 35.58
CA ALA A 79 29.99 -35.44 36.25
C ALA A 79 28.86 -34.71 35.51
N SER A 80 28.97 -34.53 34.19
CA SER A 80 27.87 -34.11 33.31
C SER A 80 26.94 -35.27 33.01
N ASP A 81 25.68 -34.98 32.67
CA ASP A 81 24.74 -36.02 32.22
C ASP A 81 25.03 -36.32 30.75
N ASP A 82 25.32 -37.58 30.41
CA ASP A 82 25.66 -38.05 29.05
C ASP A 82 24.57 -37.79 27.98
N TYR A 83 23.37 -37.38 28.40
CA TYR A 83 22.25 -37.06 27.52
C TYR A 83 21.96 -35.55 27.40
N ASP A 84 22.82 -34.69 27.98
CA ASP A 84 22.76 -33.22 27.98
C ASP A 84 24.10 -32.68 27.46
N GLN A 85 24.30 -32.79 26.15
CA GLN A 85 25.59 -32.55 25.50
C GLN A 85 25.97 -31.06 25.48
N ASP A 86 25.00 -30.17 25.41
CA ASP A 86 25.25 -28.72 25.41
C ASP A 86 25.20 -28.07 26.80
N GLY A 87 24.67 -28.77 27.81
CA GLY A 87 24.70 -28.38 29.20
C GLY A 87 23.65 -27.34 29.59
N ASP A 88 22.53 -27.25 28.87
CA ASP A 88 21.41 -26.38 29.24
C ASP A 88 20.51 -26.95 30.36
N GLY A 89 20.68 -28.24 30.68
CA GLY A 89 19.95 -28.93 31.73
C GLY A 89 18.62 -29.54 31.28
N PHE A 90 18.38 -29.68 29.99
CA PHE A 90 17.31 -30.45 29.37
C PHE A 90 17.91 -31.62 28.60
N VAL A 91 17.07 -32.61 28.28
CA VAL A 91 17.48 -33.77 27.47
C VAL A 91 16.47 -34.04 26.37
N PRO A 92 16.89 -34.61 25.23
CA PRO A 92 15.96 -35.04 24.21
C PRO A 92 14.93 -36.03 24.76
N SER A 93 13.70 -35.93 24.25
CA SER A 93 12.56 -36.71 24.79
C SER A 93 12.78 -38.23 24.79
N GLU A 94 13.62 -38.74 23.89
CA GLU A 94 13.98 -40.15 23.81
C GLU A 94 14.93 -40.65 24.92
N TYR A 95 15.66 -39.74 25.57
CA TYR A 95 16.59 -40.03 26.66
C TYR A 95 16.03 -39.68 28.05
N PHE A 96 14.80 -39.18 28.13
CA PHE A 96 14.18 -38.79 29.39
C PHE A 96 14.16 -39.92 30.44
N GLY A 97 14.69 -39.60 31.63
CA GLY A 97 14.72 -40.51 32.77
C GLY A 97 15.78 -41.61 32.70
N LEU A 98 16.65 -41.59 31.70
CA LEU A 98 17.81 -42.48 31.63
C LEU A 98 18.94 -41.94 32.53
N PRO A 99 19.52 -42.77 33.42
CA PRO A 99 20.65 -42.35 34.22
C PRO A 99 21.97 -42.57 33.48
N THR A 100 22.90 -41.63 33.64
CA THR A 100 24.32 -41.79 33.29
C THR A 100 25.04 -42.63 34.35
N ALA A 101 25.78 -43.65 33.91
CA ALA A 101 26.67 -44.40 34.78
C ALA A 101 27.78 -43.50 35.33
N GLU A 102 28.29 -43.82 36.52
CA GLU A 102 29.31 -43.05 37.23
C GLU A 102 28.92 -41.63 37.70
N VAL A 103 27.72 -41.13 37.33
CA VAL A 103 27.17 -39.85 37.83
C VAL A 103 25.93 -40.10 38.71
N PRO A 104 26.05 -40.08 40.05
CA PRO A 104 24.92 -40.37 40.93
C PRO A 104 23.85 -39.28 40.89
N GLY A 105 22.62 -39.66 40.55
CA GLY A 105 21.45 -38.77 40.61
C GLY A 105 21.05 -38.15 39.27
N THR A 106 21.63 -38.60 38.17
CA THR A 106 21.20 -38.34 36.78
C THR A 106 19.87 -39.02 36.44
N GLY A 107 19.35 -38.73 35.24
CA GLY A 107 18.01 -39.16 34.82
C GLY A 107 16.89 -38.38 35.50
N LEU A 108 17.19 -37.16 35.96
CA LEU A 108 16.23 -36.23 36.58
C LEU A 108 16.02 -34.96 35.75
N LEU A 109 16.81 -34.77 34.68
CA LEU A 109 16.68 -33.61 33.80
C LEU A 109 15.31 -33.64 33.09
N PRO A 110 14.67 -32.48 32.87
CA PRO A 110 13.42 -32.40 32.12
C PRO A 110 13.62 -32.79 30.66
N GLU A 111 12.57 -33.37 30.06
CA GLU A 111 12.54 -33.68 28.63
C GLU A 111 12.20 -32.46 27.77
N GLY A 112 12.40 -32.60 26.46
CA GLY A 112 11.86 -31.71 25.43
C GLY A 112 12.91 -30.88 24.71
N ASP A 113 14.18 -31.08 25.03
CA ASP A 113 15.25 -30.46 24.25
C ASP A 113 15.15 -30.89 22.78
N CYS A 114 15.14 -29.88 21.93
CA CYS A 114 14.99 -29.99 20.49
C CYS A 114 16.32 -29.76 19.75
N TRP A 115 17.39 -29.41 20.47
CA TRP A 115 18.73 -29.27 19.95
C TRP A 115 19.82 -29.52 21.02
N ASP A 116 20.21 -30.78 21.23
CA ASP A 116 21.23 -31.11 22.26
C ASP A 116 22.68 -30.84 21.80
N SER A 117 22.88 -30.52 20.52
CA SER A 117 24.24 -30.34 20.00
C SER A 117 24.81 -28.96 20.39
N PRO A 118 26.02 -28.88 20.95
CA PRO A 118 26.55 -27.63 21.53
C PRO A 118 26.82 -26.53 20.49
N SER A 119 26.84 -26.89 19.20
CA SER A 119 27.01 -25.97 18.09
C SER A 119 25.87 -26.10 17.08
N LEU A 120 25.38 -24.96 16.62
CA LEU A 120 24.49 -24.85 15.47
C LEU A 120 25.26 -25.09 14.15
N PRO A 121 24.56 -25.35 13.03
CA PRO A 121 25.19 -25.45 11.71
C PRO A 121 26.07 -24.25 11.37
N GLU A 122 27.17 -24.46 10.62
CA GLU A 122 28.13 -23.37 10.31
C GLU A 122 27.52 -22.19 9.51
N ASP A 123 26.38 -22.42 8.87
CA ASP A 123 25.59 -21.43 8.12
C ASP A 123 24.52 -20.72 8.95
N ASP A 124 24.37 -21.07 10.24
CA ASP A 124 23.56 -20.31 11.18
C ASP A 124 24.12 -18.88 11.38
N ALA A 125 23.20 -17.92 11.42
CA ALA A 125 23.51 -16.51 11.61
C ALA A 125 22.85 -15.91 12.86
N SER A 126 22.09 -16.70 13.63
CA SER A 126 21.42 -16.26 14.87
C SER A 126 22.43 -15.84 15.95
N GLY A 127 23.61 -16.46 15.94
CA GLY A 127 24.65 -16.23 16.95
C GLY A 127 24.36 -16.93 18.28
N LEU A 128 23.43 -17.89 18.25
CA LEU A 128 23.07 -18.77 19.35
C LEU A 128 24.00 -19.99 19.42
N THR A 129 23.92 -20.70 20.53
CA THR A 129 24.56 -22.00 20.74
C THR A 129 23.48 -23.04 21.04
N GLY A 130 23.85 -24.34 21.08
CA GLY A 130 22.89 -25.38 21.48
C GLY A 130 22.22 -25.05 22.80
N SER A 131 23.03 -24.63 23.79
CA SER A 131 22.55 -24.31 25.14
C SER A 131 21.58 -23.12 25.26
N ASP A 132 21.28 -22.43 24.16
CA ASP A 132 20.28 -21.37 24.07
C ASP A 132 18.92 -21.88 23.53
N ILE A 133 18.82 -23.16 23.12
CA ILE A 133 17.66 -23.77 22.46
C ILE A 133 17.10 -24.87 23.37
N TYR A 134 16.09 -24.53 24.16
CA TYR A 134 15.49 -25.46 25.12
C TYR A 134 14.04 -25.13 25.46
N PRO A 135 13.27 -26.10 25.99
CA PRO A 135 11.89 -25.88 26.40
C PRO A 135 11.69 -24.67 27.29
N ASN A 136 10.85 -23.74 26.83
CA ASN A 136 10.53 -22.49 27.55
C ASN A 136 11.76 -21.57 27.76
N ALA A 137 12.69 -21.55 26.80
CA ALA A 137 13.71 -20.52 26.74
C ALA A 137 13.10 -19.12 26.97
N ALA A 138 13.82 -18.30 27.75
CA ALA A 138 13.29 -17.02 28.22
C ALA A 138 13.07 -16.00 27.09
N THR A 139 13.70 -16.24 25.95
CA THR A 139 13.61 -15.44 24.72
C THR A 139 13.46 -16.39 23.54
N ASP A 140 12.63 -15.98 22.60
CA ASP A 140 12.44 -16.61 21.31
C ASP A 140 12.41 -15.48 20.28
N SER A 141 13.49 -15.37 19.51
CA SER A 141 13.75 -14.23 18.64
C SER A 141 13.23 -14.53 17.24
N ILE A 142 11.98 -14.15 17.01
CA ILE A 142 11.30 -14.29 15.71
C ILE A 142 12.19 -13.76 14.56
N TYR A 143 12.20 -14.49 13.45
CA TYR A 143 12.95 -14.25 12.22
C TYR A 143 14.48 -14.49 12.28
N ASP A 144 15.00 -15.18 13.28
CA ASP A 144 16.40 -15.64 13.30
C ASP A 144 16.60 -17.07 12.75
N GLY A 145 15.49 -17.76 12.47
CA GLY A 145 15.42 -19.10 11.92
C GLY A 145 15.52 -20.22 12.95
N VAL A 146 15.42 -19.93 14.25
CA VAL A 146 15.62 -20.89 15.34
C VAL A 146 14.43 -20.90 16.29
N ASP A 147 13.79 -22.07 16.47
CA ASP A 147 12.81 -22.31 17.53
C ASP A 147 13.53 -22.47 18.88
N GLN A 148 13.87 -21.34 19.51
CA GLN A 148 14.69 -21.34 20.73
C GLN A 148 13.98 -21.98 21.92
N ASN A 149 12.64 -21.95 21.92
CA ASN A 149 11.85 -22.40 23.06
C ASN A 149 11.27 -23.81 22.87
N CYS A 150 11.59 -24.46 21.76
CA CYS A 150 11.15 -25.80 21.36
C CYS A 150 9.62 -25.96 21.40
N ASP A 151 8.85 -24.93 21.05
CA ASP A 151 7.38 -24.99 21.03
C ASP A 151 6.80 -25.55 19.72
N GLY A 152 7.67 -25.85 18.76
CA GLY A 152 7.37 -26.52 17.49
C GLY A 152 6.63 -25.63 16.51
N LYS A 153 6.69 -24.30 16.67
CA LYS A 153 6.13 -23.34 15.72
C LYS A 153 7.22 -22.76 14.85
N SER A 154 6.83 -22.42 13.62
CA SER A 154 7.73 -21.73 12.71
C SER A 154 8.17 -20.41 13.32
N ASP A 155 9.46 -20.11 13.21
CA ASP A 155 10.05 -18.85 13.63
C ASP A 155 9.67 -17.67 12.70
N TYR A 156 8.98 -17.97 11.59
CA TYR A 156 8.56 -17.00 10.57
C TYR A 156 7.05 -16.70 10.59
N ASP A 157 6.30 -17.22 11.57
CA ASP A 157 4.85 -17.04 11.76
C ASP A 157 4.59 -16.44 13.16
N GLN A 158 4.75 -15.11 13.25
CA GLN A 158 4.78 -14.44 14.54
C GLN A 158 3.40 -14.37 15.20
N ASP A 159 2.34 -14.16 14.42
CA ASP A 159 0.98 -14.03 14.92
C ASP A 159 0.22 -15.36 15.03
N ARG A 160 0.79 -16.44 14.45
CA ARG A 160 0.34 -17.83 14.57
C ARG A 160 -0.95 -18.12 13.84
N ASP A 161 -1.13 -17.53 12.66
CA ASP A 161 -2.27 -17.79 11.79
C ASP A 161 -2.02 -18.92 10.78
N GLY A 162 -0.78 -19.40 10.69
CA GLY A 162 -0.37 -20.48 9.79
C GLY A 162 0.07 -20.01 8.40
N TYR A 163 0.28 -18.72 8.21
CA TYR A 163 0.90 -18.09 7.05
C TYR A 163 2.21 -17.43 7.48
N THR A 164 3.09 -17.18 6.51
CA THR A 164 4.32 -16.40 6.70
C THR A 164 4.40 -15.33 5.63
N PRO A 165 5.26 -14.31 5.76
CA PRO A 165 5.56 -13.45 4.63
C PRO A 165 6.11 -14.25 3.45
N ASP A 166 5.84 -13.78 2.24
CA ASP A 166 6.20 -14.47 0.99
C ASP A 166 7.70 -14.78 0.88
N GLU A 167 8.55 -13.96 1.49
CA GLU A 167 10.01 -14.16 1.47
C GLU A 167 10.48 -15.32 2.36
N TYR A 168 9.66 -15.75 3.32
CA TYR A 168 9.93 -16.85 4.25
C TYR A 168 9.11 -18.12 3.98
N ALA A 169 8.29 -18.10 2.93
CA ALA A 169 7.42 -19.22 2.57
C ALA A 169 8.18 -20.55 2.44
N SER A 170 7.70 -21.57 3.14
CA SER A 170 8.26 -22.93 3.17
C SER A 170 9.73 -23.01 3.59
N LEU A 171 10.24 -21.99 4.30
CA LEU A 171 11.54 -22.09 4.95
C LEU A 171 11.45 -22.95 6.21
N PRO A 172 12.43 -23.82 6.46
CA PRO A 172 12.46 -24.62 7.67
C PRO A 172 12.91 -23.77 8.87
N THR A 173 12.49 -24.16 10.06
CA THR A 173 12.96 -23.58 11.33
C THR A 173 13.90 -24.57 12.04
N LEU A 174 15.10 -24.12 12.39
CA LEU A 174 16.07 -24.91 13.17
C LEU A 174 15.50 -25.18 14.57
N GLY A 175 15.71 -26.37 15.10
CA GLY A 175 15.09 -26.79 16.37
C GLY A 175 13.72 -27.45 16.19
N ILE A 176 13.11 -27.42 15.00
CA ILE A 176 11.94 -28.26 14.70
C ILE A 176 12.40 -29.55 14.01
N PRO A 177 12.06 -30.75 14.53
CA PRO A 177 12.45 -32.01 13.92
C PRO A 177 12.00 -32.18 12.47
N GLU A 178 12.82 -32.85 11.65
CA GLU A 178 12.50 -33.12 10.24
C GLU A 178 11.20 -33.92 10.12
N GLY A 179 10.22 -33.34 9.41
CA GLY A 179 8.89 -33.92 9.22
C GLY A 179 7.84 -33.51 10.28
N GLU A 180 8.24 -32.75 11.29
CA GLU A 180 7.35 -32.03 12.21
C GLU A 180 7.23 -30.55 11.85
N ASP A 181 8.21 -30.01 11.12
CA ASP A 181 8.16 -28.65 10.57
C ASP A 181 6.94 -28.46 9.67
N PRO A 182 6.04 -27.50 9.98
CA PRO A 182 4.83 -27.28 9.22
C PRO A 182 5.08 -26.74 7.81
N LEU A 183 6.26 -26.18 7.53
CA LEU A 183 6.65 -25.57 6.23
C LEU A 183 5.54 -24.70 5.66
N LEU A 184 5.20 -23.65 6.41
CA LEU A 184 4.02 -22.84 6.18
C LEU A 184 4.02 -22.16 4.79
N PRO A 185 2.84 -21.95 4.19
CA PRO A 185 2.71 -21.18 2.96
C PRO A 185 3.01 -19.69 3.18
N GLY A 186 3.42 -19.01 2.10
CA GLY A 186 3.44 -17.55 2.07
C GLY A 186 2.03 -16.94 1.99
N GLY A 187 1.94 -15.63 1.81
CA GLY A 187 0.68 -14.91 1.68
C GLY A 187 0.25 -14.15 2.94
N ASP A 188 1.16 -13.94 3.88
CA ASP A 188 0.95 -12.99 4.97
C ASP A 188 1.57 -11.62 4.63
N CYS A 189 0.72 -10.60 4.57
CA CYS A 189 1.14 -9.22 4.33
C CYS A 189 1.24 -8.39 5.64
N ASN A 190 0.82 -8.95 6.78
CA ASN A 190 1.02 -8.39 8.12
C ASN A 190 1.13 -9.48 9.19
N ASP A 191 2.35 -10.01 9.35
CA ASP A 191 2.70 -11.07 10.31
C ASP A 191 2.62 -10.65 11.80
N ASP A 192 2.21 -9.41 12.10
CA ASP A 192 1.86 -9.00 13.45
C ASP A 192 0.35 -9.21 13.76
N ASN A 193 -0.47 -9.64 12.80
CA ASN A 193 -1.92 -9.67 12.90
C ASN A 193 -2.59 -10.85 12.17
N ALA A 194 -2.90 -11.90 12.95
CA ALA A 194 -3.49 -13.16 12.52
C ALA A 194 -4.86 -13.11 11.81
N SER A 195 -5.42 -11.90 11.64
CA SER A 195 -6.63 -11.65 10.86
C SER A 195 -6.32 -11.09 9.46
N ILE A 196 -5.05 -11.02 9.04
CA ILE A 196 -4.61 -10.48 7.76
C ILE A 196 -3.70 -11.54 7.10
N ASN A 197 -4.23 -12.29 6.13
CA ASN A 197 -3.46 -13.27 5.36
C ASN A 197 -4.25 -13.72 4.13
N SER A 198 -3.59 -14.44 3.22
CA SER A 198 -4.15 -14.87 1.93
C SER A 198 -5.42 -15.72 1.98
N ASP A 199 -5.76 -16.31 3.13
CA ASP A 199 -6.96 -17.12 3.33
C ASP A 199 -8.15 -16.34 3.90
N GLN A 200 -7.96 -15.06 4.24
CA GLN A 200 -9.01 -14.22 4.78
C GLN A 200 -10.00 -13.79 3.70
N THR A 201 -11.15 -13.28 4.15
CA THR A 201 -12.14 -12.66 3.28
C THR A 201 -12.03 -11.16 3.38
N GLU A 202 -11.98 -10.49 2.24
CA GLU A 202 -11.91 -9.03 2.17
C GLU A 202 -13.15 -8.35 2.75
N VAL A 203 -12.93 -7.27 3.50
CA VAL A 203 -13.94 -6.38 4.06
C VAL A 203 -13.64 -4.95 3.60
N TRP A 204 -14.12 -4.64 2.40
CA TRP A 204 -13.97 -3.34 1.74
C TRP A 204 -14.25 -2.12 2.62
N TYR A 205 -13.45 -1.07 2.40
CA TYR A 205 -13.50 0.25 3.02
C TYR A 205 -13.20 0.27 4.52
N ASN A 206 -12.40 -0.69 5.01
CA ASN A 206 -11.91 -0.72 6.39
C ASN A 206 -10.47 -0.22 6.54
N GLY A 207 -9.77 0.01 5.42
CA GLY A 207 -8.40 0.46 5.29
C GLY A 207 -7.34 -0.63 5.27
N VAL A 208 -7.70 -1.91 5.09
CA VAL A 208 -6.80 -3.07 5.22
C VAL A 208 -7.01 -4.02 4.04
N ASP A 209 -5.93 -4.46 3.40
CA ASP A 209 -5.91 -5.61 2.50
C ASP A 209 -5.93 -6.88 3.37
N GLN A 210 -7.14 -7.32 3.73
CA GLN A 210 -7.36 -8.38 4.70
C GLN A 210 -6.90 -9.72 4.14
N ASN A 211 -7.11 -9.94 2.85
CA ASN A 211 -6.81 -11.18 2.15
C ASN A 211 -5.47 -11.15 1.39
N CYS A 212 -4.64 -10.12 1.61
CA CYS A 212 -3.30 -9.98 1.05
C CYS A 212 -3.23 -10.24 -0.46
N ASP A 213 -4.27 -9.86 -1.21
CA ASP A 213 -4.32 -10.10 -2.65
C ASP A 213 -3.76 -8.91 -3.46
N GLY A 214 -3.38 -7.84 -2.76
CA GLY A 214 -2.77 -6.64 -3.34
C GLY A 214 -3.76 -5.67 -3.95
N GLN A 215 -5.07 -5.85 -3.71
CA GLN A 215 -6.10 -4.90 -4.14
C GLN A 215 -6.27 -3.77 -3.14
N ASN A 216 -6.36 -2.55 -3.65
CA ASN A 216 -6.58 -1.39 -2.80
C ASN A 216 -8.00 -1.44 -2.21
N ASP A 217 -8.10 -1.47 -0.88
CA ASP A 217 -9.37 -1.55 -0.13
C ASP A 217 -10.42 -0.44 -0.46
N TYR A 218 -10.03 0.62 -1.16
CA TYR A 218 -10.94 1.68 -1.61
C TYR A 218 -11.33 1.58 -3.09
N ASP A 219 -10.77 0.64 -3.86
CA ASP A 219 -10.96 0.38 -5.29
C ASP A 219 -11.53 -1.04 -5.49
N GLN A 220 -12.82 -1.20 -5.17
CA GLN A 220 -13.47 -2.51 -5.05
C GLN A 220 -13.68 -3.22 -6.40
N ASP A 221 -13.76 -2.48 -7.50
CA ASP A 221 -13.96 -3.02 -8.84
C ASP A 221 -12.68 -3.05 -9.70
N GLU A 222 -11.57 -2.60 -9.13
CA GLU A 222 -10.21 -2.71 -9.68
C GLU A 222 -10.00 -1.90 -10.98
N ASP A 223 -10.69 -0.78 -11.13
CA ASP A 223 -10.53 0.07 -12.32
C ASP A 223 -9.43 1.13 -12.20
N GLY A 224 -8.87 1.27 -11.00
CA GLY A 224 -7.79 2.20 -10.70
C GLY A 224 -8.25 3.61 -10.35
N PHE A 225 -9.54 3.82 -10.10
CA PHE A 225 -10.10 5.06 -9.58
C PHE A 225 -10.80 4.82 -8.24
N VAL A 226 -10.82 5.85 -7.40
CA VAL A 226 -11.55 5.81 -6.13
C VAL A 226 -12.51 6.99 -6.05
N ARG A 227 -13.47 6.92 -5.13
CA ARG A 227 -14.26 8.09 -4.77
C ARG A 227 -13.37 9.25 -4.33
N ASN A 228 -13.82 10.47 -4.60
CA ASN A 228 -13.12 11.71 -4.21
C ASN A 228 -12.80 11.79 -2.70
N GLU A 229 -13.60 11.14 -1.85
CA GLU A 229 -13.40 11.09 -0.39
C GLU A 229 -12.32 10.10 0.06
N HIS A 230 -11.92 9.15 -0.80
CA HIS A 230 -10.90 8.14 -0.52
C HIS A 230 -9.54 8.45 -1.15
N VAL A 231 -9.41 9.54 -1.89
CA VAL A 231 -8.13 9.95 -2.49
C VAL A 231 -7.07 10.17 -1.42
N GLY A 232 -5.93 9.50 -1.57
CA GLY A 232 -4.80 9.59 -0.64
C GLY A 232 -4.99 8.81 0.66
N LEU A 233 -6.00 7.93 0.76
CA LEU A 233 -6.08 6.96 1.83
C LEU A 233 -5.17 5.78 1.55
N GLU A 234 -4.46 5.33 2.57
CA GLU A 234 -3.60 4.15 2.53
C GLU A 234 -4.42 2.90 2.88
N THR A 235 -4.08 1.80 2.23
CA THR A 235 -4.51 0.43 2.55
C THR A 235 -3.35 -0.27 3.25
N GLU A 236 -3.55 -0.67 4.50
CA GLU A 236 -2.62 -1.52 5.25
C GLU A 236 -2.39 -2.83 4.50
N GLY A 237 -1.14 -3.29 4.40
CA GLY A 237 -0.76 -4.45 3.57
C GLY A 237 -0.27 -4.08 2.17
N ILE A 238 -0.51 -2.85 1.68
CA ILE A 238 -0.13 -2.41 0.32
C ILE A 238 0.69 -1.12 0.36
N GLU A 239 2.00 -1.23 0.08
CA GLU A 239 2.88 -0.06 0.00
C GLU A 239 2.51 0.84 -1.20
N GLY A 240 2.27 2.12 -0.94
CA GLY A 240 1.97 3.11 -1.98
C GLY A 240 0.54 3.05 -2.53
N SER A 241 -0.39 2.48 -1.76
CA SER A 241 -1.83 2.43 -2.06
C SER A 241 -2.50 3.81 -2.12
N ASP A 242 -1.91 4.85 -1.55
CA ASP A 242 -2.44 6.22 -1.50
C ASP A 242 -2.37 7.01 -2.83
N GLN A 243 -2.03 6.35 -3.94
CA GLN A 243 -1.75 7.01 -5.22
C GLN A 243 -2.93 7.00 -6.22
N LEU A 244 -4.06 6.38 -5.88
CA LEU A 244 -5.18 6.28 -6.81
C LEU A 244 -5.89 7.64 -7.04
N PRO A 245 -6.19 8.00 -8.30
CA PRO A 245 -6.95 9.20 -8.64
C PRO A 245 -8.41 9.10 -8.17
N GLY A 246 -8.99 10.26 -7.87
CA GLY A 246 -10.41 10.36 -7.52
C GLY A 246 -11.33 10.50 -8.73
N GLY A 247 -12.63 10.41 -8.48
CA GLY A 247 -13.68 10.77 -9.44
C GLY A 247 -14.58 9.63 -9.87
N ASP A 248 -14.33 8.42 -9.36
CA ASP A 248 -15.22 7.29 -9.52
C ASP A 248 -16.61 7.60 -8.91
N CYS A 249 -17.64 7.27 -9.67
CA CYS A 249 -19.04 7.50 -9.38
C CYS A 249 -19.87 6.21 -9.22
N ASP A 250 -19.31 5.02 -9.47
CA ASP A 250 -19.90 3.72 -9.12
C ASP A 250 -18.82 2.71 -8.74
N GLU A 251 -18.65 2.50 -7.43
CA GLU A 251 -17.53 1.75 -6.86
C GLU A 251 -17.63 0.22 -7.02
N ASN A 252 -18.61 -0.25 -7.81
CA ASN A 252 -18.87 -1.67 -8.05
C ASN A 252 -18.91 -2.02 -9.54
N ASP A 253 -18.71 -1.06 -10.42
CA ASP A 253 -18.75 -1.24 -11.87
C ASP A 253 -17.51 -0.63 -12.52
N PRO A 254 -16.52 -1.45 -12.92
CA PRO A 254 -15.24 -0.96 -13.45
C PRO A 254 -15.36 -0.33 -14.85
N THR A 255 -16.58 -0.24 -15.37
CA THR A 255 -16.89 0.44 -16.63
C THR A 255 -17.40 1.87 -16.43
N ILE A 256 -17.59 2.32 -15.19
CA ILE A 256 -18.10 3.65 -14.81
C ILE A 256 -17.04 4.38 -13.97
N ASN A 257 -16.16 5.14 -14.64
CA ASN A 257 -15.07 5.89 -14.01
C ASN A 257 -14.53 7.01 -14.89
N PRO A 258 -13.74 7.96 -14.36
CA PRO A 258 -13.15 9.05 -15.14
C PRO A 258 -12.32 8.66 -16.38
N GLY A 259 -11.85 7.41 -16.46
CA GLY A 259 -11.14 6.88 -17.61
C GLY A 259 -12.03 6.26 -18.69
N ALA A 260 -13.31 6.05 -18.40
CA ALA A 260 -14.26 5.40 -19.30
C ALA A 260 -14.67 6.31 -20.47
N SER A 261 -15.26 5.71 -21.49
CA SER A 261 -15.86 6.42 -22.62
C SER A 261 -17.36 6.47 -22.45
N ASP A 262 -17.93 7.65 -22.61
CA ASP A 262 -19.35 7.87 -22.44
C ASP A 262 -20.17 7.39 -23.65
N THR A 263 -21.24 6.65 -23.39
CA THR A 263 -22.17 6.07 -24.35
C THR A 263 -23.49 6.83 -24.28
N LEU A 264 -23.57 7.86 -25.10
CA LEU A 264 -24.72 8.77 -25.13
C LEU A 264 -26.08 8.06 -25.28
N TYR A 265 -27.07 8.61 -24.58
CA TYR A 265 -28.48 8.27 -24.55
C TYR A 265 -28.84 6.94 -23.86
N ASP A 266 -27.96 6.38 -23.03
CA ASP A 266 -28.27 5.19 -22.22
C ASP A 266 -28.63 5.49 -20.75
N GLY A 267 -28.50 6.75 -20.34
CA GLY A 267 -28.85 7.31 -19.05
C GLY A 267 -27.80 7.13 -17.96
N ILE A 268 -26.59 6.68 -18.30
CA ILE A 268 -25.49 6.47 -17.38
C ILE A 268 -24.33 7.38 -17.80
N ASP A 269 -23.83 8.19 -16.87
CA ASP A 269 -22.60 8.96 -17.06
C ASP A 269 -21.41 8.01 -16.81
N GLN A 270 -20.90 7.34 -17.84
CA GLN A 270 -19.84 6.35 -17.62
C GLN A 270 -18.51 6.99 -17.27
N ASN A 271 -18.25 8.21 -17.76
CA ASN A 271 -16.96 8.86 -17.53
C ASN A 271 -16.96 9.78 -16.29
N CYS A 272 -18.05 9.79 -15.52
CA CYS A 272 -18.23 10.56 -14.30
C CYS A 272 -17.88 12.06 -14.45
N ASP A 273 -17.99 12.62 -15.66
CA ASP A 273 -17.59 14.01 -15.92
C ASP A 273 -18.73 15.01 -15.64
N GLY A 274 -19.95 14.49 -15.39
CA GLY A 274 -21.14 15.25 -15.07
C GLY A 274 -21.80 15.92 -16.28
N SER A 275 -21.40 15.57 -17.49
CA SER A 275 -22.11 15.94 -18.71
C SER A 275 -23.47 15.27 -18.74
N ASP A 276 -24.45 15.94 -19.36
CA ASP A 276 -25.78 15.34 -19.50
C ASP A 276 -25.75 14.37 -20.68
N ASP A 277 -26.04 13.10 -20.41
CA ASP A 277 -26.05 11.99 -21.38
C ASP A 277 -26.97 12.26 -22.61
N TYR A 278 -27.88 13.23 -22.50
CA TYR A 278 -28.81 13.62 -23.55
C TYR A 278 -28.48 14.98 -24.20
N ASP A 279 -27.33 15.59 -23.90
CA ASP A 279 -26.79 16.83 -24.49
C ASP A 279 -25.45 16.52 -25.18
N ARG A 280 -25.54 15.96 -26.39
CA ARG A 280 -24.38 15.38 -27.10
C ARG A 280 -23.33 16.41 -27.52
N ASP A 281 -23.71 17.66 -27.73
CA ASP A 281 -22.82 18.71 -28.23
C ASP A 281 -22.45 19.77 -27.17
N GLY A 282 -23.10 19.74 -26.00
CA GLY A 282 -22.73 20.48 -24.81
C GLY A 282 -23.18 21.95 -24.82
N ASP A 283 -24.28 22.26 -25.50
CA ASP A 283 -24.82 23.62 -25.58
C ASP A 283 -25.76 23.99 -24.40
N GLY A 284 -26.09 23.01 -23.55
CA GLY A 284 -26.98 23.16 -22.39
C GLY A 284 -28.45 22.87 -22.68
N PHE A 285 -28.78 22.30 -23.83
CA PHE A 285 -30.10 21.81 -24.21
C PHE A 285 -30.03 20.33 -24.54
N ALA A 286 -30.96 19.55 -24.00
CA ALA A 286 -31.04 18.14 -24.32
C ALA A 286 -31.83 17.91 -25.61
N THR A 287 -31.56 16.78 -26.25
CA THR A 287 -32.23 16.32 -27.47
C THR A 287 -33.76 16.49 -27.42
N ALA A 288 -34.35 17.04 -28.48
CA ALA A 288 -35.79 17.12 -28.65
C ALA A 288 -36.43 15.78 -29.07
N ASP A 289 -35.67 14.67 -29.18
CA ASP A 289 -36.24 13.35 -29.49
C ASP A 289 -37.29 12.96 -28.43
N PRO A 290 -38.57 12.75 -28.81
CA PRO A 290 -39.62 12.36 -27.88
C PRO A 290 -39.36 11.06 -27.12
N GLN A 291 -38.43 10.21 -27.60
CA GLN A 291 -38.01 9.00 -26.91
C GLN A 291 -37.35 9.29 -25.56
N TYR A 292 -36.61 10.39 -25.46
CA TYR A 292 -35.82 10.75 -24.28
C TYR A 292 -36.44 11.90 -23.47
N ALA A 293 -37.67 12.31 -23.82
CA ALA A 293 -38.34 13.42 -23.18
C ALA A 293 -38.51 13.23 -21.66
N GLY A 294 -37.90 14.13 -20.89
CA GLY A 294 -37.97 14.15 -19.42
C GLY A 294 -36.96 13.23 -18.72
N LEU A 295 -35.98 12.68 -19.45
CA LEU A 295 -34.85 11.95 -18.87
C LEU A 295 -33.70 12.88 -18.44
N SER A 296 -33.55 14.02 -19.12
CA SER A 296 -32.61 15.10 -18.76
C SER A 296 -33.25 16.13 -17.83
N THR A 297 -32.41 16.82 -17.05
CA THR A 297 -32.79 18.02 -16.30
C THR A 297 -32.71 19.31 -17.13
N LEU A 298 -32.00 19.26 -18.26
CA LEU A 298 -31.91 20.33 -19.25
C LEU A 298 -33.21 20.44 -20.06
N PRO A 299 -33.47 21.61 -20.68
CA PRO A 299 -34.62 21.75 -21.57
C PRO A 299 -34.47 20.86 -22.79
N ASN A 300 -35.44 19.96 -23.01
CA ASN A 300 -35.47 18.97 -24.08
C ASN A 300 -35.98 19.56 -25.41
N THR A 301 -35.28 20.56 -25.92
CA THR A 301 -35.75 21.43 -27.01
C THR A 301 -34.75 21.60 -28.13
N ASP A 302 -33.62 20.89 -28.09
CA ASP A 302 -32.61 20.96 -29.15
C ASP A 302 -33.02 20.15 -30.39
N CYS A 303 -33.03 20.83 -31.54
CA CYS A 303 -33.41 20.30 -32.82
C CYS A 303 -32.26 19.63 -33.61
N ASP A 304 -30.99 19.82 -33.22
CA ASP A 304 -29.82 19.12 -33.79
C ASP A 304 -28.73 18.83 -32.74
N ASP A 305 -28.96 17.79 -31.95
CA ASP A 305 -28.15 17.28 -30.83
C ASP A 305 -26.80 16.69 -31.26
N GLY A 306 -26.00 17.52 -31.88
CA GLY A 306 -24.79 17.17 -32.60
C GLY A 306 -24.09 18.37 -33.22
N ASP A 307 -24.68 19.56 -33.13
CA ASP A 307 -24.16 20.84 -33.56
C ASP A 307 -24.47 21.91 -32.50
N ALA A 308 -23.53 22.16 -31.58
CA ALA A 308 -23.68 23.11 -30.46
C ALA A 308 -23.93 24.58 -30.87
N ASP A 309 -23.92 24.91 -32.16
CA ASP A 309 -24.33 26.22 -32.68
C ASP A 309 -25.84 26.27 -33.02
N ILE A 310 -26.58 25.15 -32.88
CA ILE A 310 -28.00 24.98 -33.16
C ILE A 310 -28.72 24.66 -31.84
N TYR A 311 -29.41 25.65 -31.26
CA TYR A 311 -30.13 25.47 -30.00
C TYR A 311 -31.17 26.56 -29.78
N PRO A 312 -32.17 26.34 -28.90
CA PRO A 312 -33.16 27.35 -28.55
C PRO A 312 -32.59 28.72 -28.15
N GLY A 313 -32.79 29.70 -29.02
CA GLY A 313 -32.31 31.07 -28.84
C GLY A 313 -30.90 31.37 -29.39
N ALA A 314 -30.33 30.47 -30.21
CA ALA A 314 -29.13 30.75 -30.99
C ALA A 314 -29.34 31.93 -31.97
N ILE A 315 -28.23 32.49 -32.50
CA ILE A 315 -28.30 33.61 -33.45
C ILE A 315 -28.36 33.08 -34.88
N GLU A 316 -29.40 33.47 -35.61
CA GLU A 316 -29.62 33.11 -37.01
C GLU A 316 -28.59 33.67 -38.01
N ASP A 317 -28.22 32.87 -39.02
CA ASP A 317 -27.51 33.35 -40.23
C ASP A 317 -28.51 33.76 -41.31
N LEU A 318 -28.58 35.07 -41.54
CA LEU A 318 -29.44 35.69 -42.55
C LEU A 318 -29.20 35.21 -44.00
N ASN A 319 -28.09 34.50 -44.28
CA ASN A 319 -27.71 34.08 -45.63
C ASN A 319 -28.02 32.62 -45.96
N ASP A 320 -28.56 31.83 -45.02
CA ASP A 320 -28.98 30.47 -45.30
C ASP A 320 -30.47 30.23 -44.96
N ILE A 321 -30.86 28.96 -44.82
CA ILE A 321 -32.22 28.53 -44.51
C ILE A 321 -32.24 27.58 -43.30
N ARG A 322 -31.08 27.42 -42.62
CA ARG A 322 -30.99 26.59 -41.43
C ARG A 322 -31.77 27.30 -40.32
N ASP A 323 -32.29 26.49 -39.44
CA ASP A 323 -33.03 26.91 -38.25
C ASP A 323 -32.04 26.71 -37.11
N LEU A 324 -31.33 27.77 -36.73
CA LEU A 324 -30.30 27.70 -35.69
C LEU A 324 -30.94 27.80 -34.31
N ASP A 325 -32.07 28.50 -34.17
CA ASP A 325 -32.72 28.75 -32.89
C ASP A 325 -33.88 27.79 -32.53
N CYS A 326 -34.09 26.77 -33.36
CA CYS A 326 -35.05 25.68 -33.17
C CYS A 326 -36.52 26.13 -33.02
N ASP A 327 -36.90 27.30 -33.55
CA ASP A 327 -38.26 27.81 -33.48
C ASP A 327 -39.18 27.30 -34.63
N GLN A 328 -38.62 26.46 -35.51
CA GLN A 328 -39.24 25.89 -36.72
C GLN A 328 -39.44 26.91 -37.86
N ARG A 329 -38.70 28.02 -37.87
CA ARG A 329 -38.68 29.00 -38.96
C ARG A 329 -37.29 29.06 -39.56
N GLY A 330 -37.10 28.33 -40.67
CA GLY A 330 -35.92 28.51 -41.52
C GLY A 330 -35.87 29.94 -42.07
N ASP A 331 -34.98 30.76 -41.53
CA ASP A 331 -35.03 32.21 -41.65
C ASP A 331 -34.17 32.73 -42.82
N SER A 332 -34.60 32.39 -44.03
CA SER A 332 -34.02 32.95 -45.24
C SER A 332 -34.44 34.40 -45.45
N PHE A 333 -33.70 35.33 -44.82
CA PHE A 333 -33.73 36.73 -45.22
C PHE A 333 -32.95 36.91 -46.51
N SER A 334 -33.58 36.58 -47.64
CA SER A 334 -32.98 36.91 -48.92
C SER A 334 -32.80 38.43 -49.04
N LEU A 335 -31.56 38.92 -48.89
CA LEU A 335 -31.18 40.31 -49.14
C LEU A 335 -31.56 40.79 -50.55
N SER A 336 -31.83 39.85 -51.47
CA SER A 336 -32.33 40.15 -52.82
C SER A 336 -33.74 40.75 -52.85
N ASN A 337 -34.53 40.58 -51.78
CA ASN A 337 -35.86 41.17 -51.61
C ASN A 337 -35.84 42.48 -50.80
N ILE A 338 -34.69 42.84 -50.20
CA ILE A 338 -34.48 44.20 -49.70
C ILE A 338 -34.23 45.09 -50.91
N SER A 339 -35.30 45.72 -51.39
CA SER A 339 -35.17 46.86 -52.28
C SER A 339 -34.53 47.99 -51.49
N TRP A 340 -33.23 48.21 -51.71
CA TRP A 340 -32.58 49.46 -51.35
C TRP A 340 -33.21 50.56 -52.19
N GLY A 341 -34.36 51.05 -51.75
CA GLY A 341 -34.88 52.33 -52.22
C GLY A 341 -33.76 53.33 -51.97
N SER A 342 -33.29 53.98 -53.03
CA SER A 342 -32.49 55.18 -52.87
C SER A 342 -33.33 56.09 -51.98
N PHE A 343 -32.91 56.31 -50.73
CA PHE A 343 -33.50 57.36 -49.94
C PHE A 343 -32.95 58.66 -50.52
N ASP A 344 -33.60 59.11 -51.60
CA ASP A 344 -33.38 60.43 -52.12
C ASP A 344 -33.90 61.37 -51.05
N VAL A 345 -32.97 61.95 -50.26
CA VAL A 345 -33.30 63.03 -49.35
C VAL A 345 -33.79 64.15 -50.23
N LEU A 346 -35.11 64.21 -50.43
CA LEU A 346 -35.74 65.32 -51.11
C LEU A 346 -35.37 66.56 -50.31
N ASN A 347 -34.38 67.27 -50.88
CA ASN A 347 -34.01 68.64 -50.60
C ASN A 347 -32.80 68.88 -49.68
N THR A 348 -31.59 68.46 -50.09
CA THR A 348 -30.37 69.28 -49.90
C THR A 348 -29.35 69.02 -51.02
N ASN A 349 -28.88 70.08 -51.67
CA ASN A 349 -27.86 70.04 -52.73
C ASN A 349 -26.44 69.71 -52.21
N THR A 350 -26.26 68.64 -51.43
CA THR A 350 -24.95 68.19 -50.97
C THR A 350 -24.89 66.66 -50.94
N PRO A 351 -23.88 66.02 -51.57
CA PRO A 351 -23.73 64.57 -51.53
C PRO A 351 -23.08 64.20 -50.19
N SER A 352 -23.87 63.79 -49.21
CA SER A 352 -23.36 63.07 -48.04
C SER A 352 -23.53 61.58 -48.31
N ILE A 353 -22.41 60.94 -48.64
CA ILE A 353 -22.24 59.48 -48.67
C ILE A 353 -22.48 58.98 -47.24
N VAL A 354 -23.53 58.16 -47.06
CA VAL A 354 -23.79 57.47 -45.79
C VAL A 354 -23.06 56.14 -45.87
N GLU A 355 -21.92 56.05 -45.19
CA GLU A 355 -21.17 54.80 -45.00
C GLU A 355 -21.27 54.39 -43.53
N GLN A 356 -22.20 53.49 -43.24
CA GLN A 356 -22.04 52.27 -42.42
C GLN A 356 -23.43 51.80 -41.96
N LEU A 357 -23.71 50.54 -42.26
CA LEU A 357 -24.92 49.85 -41.91
C LEU A 357 -24.52 48.65 -41.05
N ALA A 358 -25.10 48.54 -39.86
CA ALA A 358 -24.97 47.35 -39.03
C ALA A 358 -26.35 46.68 -38.94
N ALA A 359 -26.39 45.38 -39.23
CA ALA A 359 -27.56 44.55 -39.07
C ALA A 359 -27.26 43.47 -38.02
N SER A 360 -28.22 43.20 -37.15
CA SER A 360 -28.21 42.11 -36.17
C SER A 360 -29.60 41.51 -36.15
N ALA A 361 -29.70 40.18 -36.03
CA ALA A 361 -30.94 39.48 -35.82
C ALA A 361 -30.88 38.72 -34.51
N ASN A 362 -31.87 38.94 -33.65
CA ASN A 362 -32.17 38.13 -32.47
C ASN A 362 -33.71 37.96 -32.46
N ASP A 363 -34.21 36.76 -32.13
CA ASP A 363 -35.65 36.42 -32.09
C ASP A 363 -36.40 36.75 -33.41
N ASP A 364 -35.93 36.28 -34.57
CA ASP A 364 -36.49 36.54 -35.92
C ASP A 364 -36.59 38.03 -36.34
N LYS A 365 -35.92 38.95 -35.62
CA LYS A 365 -36.07 40.39 -35.85
C LYS A 365 -34.82 40.99 -36.46
N LEU A 366 -34.94 41.52 -37.67
CA LEU A 366 -33.89 42.31 -38.30
C LEU A 366 -33.84 43.73 -37.73
N TYR A 367 -32.78 44.04 -36.97
CA TYR A 367 -32.48 45.39 -36.51
C TYR A 367 -31.56 46.09 -37.52
N VAL A 368 -31.98 47.22 -38.07
CA VAL A 368 -31.17 48.03 -39.01
C VAL A 368 -30.90 49.40 -38.41
N ALA A 369 -29.63 49.72 -38.16
CA ALA A 369 -29.20 51.03 -37.69
C ALA A 369 -28.58 51.87 -38.82
N PHE A 370 -28.92 53.16 -38.86
CA PHE A 370 -28.30 54.14 -39.76
C PHE A 370 -27.45 55.11 -38.95
N PHE A 371 -26.17 55.23 -39.27
CA PHE A 371 -25.31 56.26 -38.71
C PHE A 371 -25.34 57.50 -39.61
N GLN A 372 -25.61 58.67 -39.02
CA GLN A 372 -25.32 59.95 -39.66
C GLN A 372 -24.10 60.54 -38.95
N ASP A 373 -22.98 60.66 -39.66
CA ASP A 373 -21.88 61.51 -39.22
C ASP A 373 -22.32 62.97 -39.34
N LEU A 374 -22.99 63.45 -38.30
CA LEU A 374 -23.33 64.85 -38.19
C LEU A 374 -22.09 65.59 -37.65
N SER A 375 -21.17 65.94 -38.55
CA SER A 375 -20.13 66.92 -38.28
C SER A 375 -20.74 68.32 -38.11
N ILE A 376 -21.51 68.54 -37.05
CA ILE A 376 -21.80 69.89 -36.57
C ILE A 376 -20.73 70.22 -35.55
N GLY A 377 -19.91 71.22 -35.89
CA GLY A 377 -18.96 71.81 -34.94
C GLY A 377 -19.70 72.51 -33.81
N LEU A 378 -20.17 71.76 -32.81
CA LEU A 378 -20.47 72.20 -31.45
C LEU A 378 -20.32 71.00 -30.52
N ASN A 379 -19.54 71.17 -29.45
CA ASN A 379 -19.28 70.18 -28.40
C ASN A 379 -20.56 69.46 -27.93
N GLY A 380 -20.69 68.16 -28.20
CA GLY A 380 -21.76 67.33 -27.65
C GLY A 380 -21.82 65.94 -28.28
N SER A 381 -21.64 64.92 -27.46
CA SER A 381 -21.71 63.48 -27.75
C SER A 381 -22.82 63.10 -28.74
N ALA A 382 -22.47 62.45 -29.86
CA ALA A 382 -23.42 61.76 -30.71
C ALA A 382 -23.87 60.47 -29.99
N ASN A 383 -25.17 60.34 -29.71
CA ASN A 383 -25.74 59.11 -29.19
C ASN A 383 -26.51 58.42 -30.33
N PRO A 384 -26.21 57.16 -30.68
CA PRO A 384 -26.97 56.44 -31.70
C PRO A 384 -28.40 56.17 -31.21
N LEU A 385 -29.38 56.31 -32.12
CA LEU A 385 -30.76 55.91 -31.91
C LEU A 385 -30.99 54.59 -32.65
N ALA A 386 -31.20 53.49 -31.93
CA ALA A 386 -31.60 52.22 -32.51
C ALA A 386 -33.12 52.19 -32.74
N ILE A 387 -33.56 51.73 -33.92
CA ILE A 387 -34.98 51.49 -34.24
C ILE A 387 -35.12 49.99 -34.47
N GLY A 388 -35.84 49.30 -33.59
CA GLY A 388 -36.21 47.90 -33.78
C GLY A 388 -37.51 47.76 -34.57
N PHE A 389 -37.56 46.78 -35.47
CA PHE A 389 -38.78 46.39 -36.19
C PHE A 389 -39.18 44.98 -35.74
N ASP A 390 -40.42 44.83 -35.24
CA ASP A 390 -41.03 43.52 -34.97
C ASP A 390 -41.83 43.08 -36.21
N PHE A 391 -41.36 42.04 -36.89
CA PHE A 391 -42.01 41.53 -38.10
C PHE A 391 -43.03 40.42 -37.83
N ALA A 392 -43.07 39.84 -36.64
CA ALA A 392 -44.02 38.77 -36.29
C ALA A 392 -45.44 39.33 -36.01
N SER A 393 -45.54 40.53 -35.42
CA SER A 393 -46.83 41.12 -35.03
C SER A 393 -47.45 42.05 -36.09
N LYS A 394 -46.73 42.40 -37.16
CA LYS A 394 -47.07 43.53 -38.06
C LYS A 394 -47.43 44.82 -37.28
N THR A 395 -46.94 44.96 -36.05
CA THR A 395 -47.19 46.12 -35.21
C THR A 395 -45.88 46.62 -34.63
N VAL A 396 -45.64 47.92 -34.77
CA VAL A 396 -44.48 48.59 -34.19
C VAL A 396 -44.75 48.79 -32.70
N ASP A 397 -44.26 47.89 -31.85
CA ASP A 397 -44.31 48.10 -30.41
C ASP A 397 -43.17 49.03 -29.98
N THR A 398 -43.53 50.29 -29.75
CA THR A 398 -42.62 51.30 -29.20
C THR A 398 -42.69 51.29 -27.68
N PHE A 399 -41.80 50.53 -27.02
CA PHE A 399 -41.59 50.68 -25.58
C PHE A 399 -40.57 51.80 -25.31
N PHE A 400 -41.02 53.05 -25.18
CA PHE A 400 -40.34 54.05 -24.35
C PHE A 400 -41.34 55.05 -23.72
N ASN A 401 -41.22 55.20 -22.39
CA ASN A 401 -41.98 56.06 -21.49
C ASN A 401 -42.09 57.53 -21.98
N TRP A 402 -43.30 58.10 -21.84
CA TRP A 402 -43.72 59.47 -22.19
C TRP A 402 -42.74 60.57 -21.73
N ALA A 403 -41.95 60.36 -20.68
CA ALA A 403 -41.01 61.37 -20.18
C ALA A 403 -39.82 61.69 -21.12
N THR A 404 -39.47 60.80 -22.06
CA THR A 404 -38.31 61.01 -22.97
C THR A 404 -38.69 61.70 -24.29
N ILE A 405 -39.99 61.85 -24.58
CA ILE A 405 -40.51 62.39 -25.85
C ILE A 405 -40.50 63.93 -25.90
N ASN A 406 -40.43 64.63 -24.76
CA ASN A 406 -40.60 66.09 -24.72
C ASN A 406 -39.33 66.92 -25.03
N THR A 407 -38.17 66.29 -25.26
CA THR A 407 -36.95 67.03 -25.65
C THR A 407 -36.64 66.91 -27.15
N LEU A 408 -37.45 66.18 -27.92
CA LEU A 408 -37.27 65.96 -29.37
C LEU A 408 -38.35 66.65 -30.24
N TYR A 409 -39.02 67.69 -29.72
CA TYR A 409 -40.03 68.47 -30.44
C TYR A 409 -39.50 69.74 -31.13
N SER A 410 -38.18 69.95 -31.24
CA SER A 410 -37.62 71.12 -31.97
C SER A 410 -36.92 70.80 -33.29
N THR A 411 -36.79 69.52 -33.66
CA THR A 411 -36.18 69.10 -34.92
C THR A 411 -37.20 68.29 -35.71
N GLY A 412 -37.84 68.93 -36.68
CA GLY A 412 -38.98 68.38 -37.43
C GLY A 412 -38.71 67.07 -38.16
N MET A 413 -38.86 65.94 -37.46
CA MET A 413 -38.92 64.61 -38.06
C MET A 413 -40.34 64.31 -38.54
N ARG A 414 -40.43 63.71 -39.74
CA ARG A 414 -41.60 62.97 -40.22
C ARG A 414 -41.16 61.54 -40.47
N ILE A 415 -41.82 60.59 -39.81
CA ILE A 415 -41.70 59.16 -40.10
C ILE A 415 -42.81 58.83 -41.11
N LEU A 416 -42.43 58.33 -42.28
CA LEU A 416 -43.36 57.77 -43.26
C LEU A 416 -43.25 56.24 -43.17
N VAL A 417 -44.22 55.61 -42.52
CA VAL A 417 -44.43 54.16 -42.59
C VAL A 417 -45.35 53.90 -43.77
N ARG A 418 -45.07 52.86 -44.57
CA ARG A 418 -46.06 52.29 -45.49
C ARG A 418 -46.43 50.90 -45.04
#